data_AF-A0A9J6EHP0-F1
#
_entry.id   AF-A0A9J6EHP0-F1
#
_cell.length_a   1.000
_cell.length_b   1.000
_cell.length_c   1.000
_cell.angle_alpha   90.00
_cell.angle_beta   90.00
_cell.angle_gamma   90.00
#
_symmetry.space_group_name_H-M   'P 1'
#
loop_
_entity.id
_entity.type
_entity.pdbx_description
1 polymer ?
#
loop_
_entity_poly.entity_id
_entity_poly.type
_entity_poly.pdbx_seq_one_letter_code
_entity_poly.pdbx_strand_id
1 'polypeptide(L)'
;MAQILAALVNTQALLTNTLSRGPPTTSPIQIHSTSDTSSSIPLFDGTPQQSAHELITQVERIAALAHWTPSLTLVTAASRLTGSAKDWHSAYGSQYDTWEQ
;
A
#
# COMPACT_ATOMS: atom_id res chain seq x y z
N MET A 1 47.86 4.48 -31.65
CA MET A 1 46.64 5.28 -31.44
C MET A 1 45.44 4.74 -32.23
N ALA A 2 45.22 3.42 -32.30
CA ALA A 2 44.09 2.82 -33.06
C ALA A 2 43.17 1.92 -32.21
N GLN A 3 43.59 1.51 -31.01
CA GLN A 3 42.83 0.57 -30.17
C GLN A 3 41.66 1.22 -29.41
N ILE A 4 41.76 2.51 -29.08
CA ILE A 4 40.73 3.22 -28.28
C ILE A 4 39.44 3.41 -29.11
N LEU A 5 39.57 3.69 -30.41
CA LEU A 5 38.42 3.82 -31.31
C LEU A 5 37.73 2.48 -31.55
N ALA A 6 38.50 1.39 -31.70
CA ALA A 6 37.95 0.05 -31.83
C ALA A 6 37.21 -0.39 -30.56
N ALA A 7 37.76 -0.09 -29.38
CA ALA A 7 37.10 -0.36 -28.10
C ALA A 7 35.77 0.41 -27.96
N LEU A 8 35.74 1.69 -28.36
CA LEU A 8 34.52 2.51 -28.28
C LEU A 8 33.41 2.00 -29.22
N VAL A 9 33.77 1.57 -30.44
CA VAL A 9 32.82 0.99 -31.41
C VAL A 9 32.29 -0.36 -30.91
N ASN A 10 33.15 -1.20 -30.33
CA ASN A 10 32.74 -2.50 -29.79
C ASN A 10 31.83 -2.33 -28.56
N THR A 11 32.09 -1.31 -27.73
CA THR A 11 31.25 -0.98 -26.57
C THR A 11 29.87 -0.48 -27.02
N GLN A 12 29.81 0.36 -28.07
CA GLN A 12 28.52 0.82 -28.61
C GLN A 12 27.72 -0.34 -29.21
N ALA A 13 28.35 -1.26 -29.95
CA ALA A 13 27.67 -2.44 -30.52
C ALA A 13 27.11 -3.39 -29.45
N LEU A 14 27.82 -3.56 -28.33
CA LEU A 14 27.35 -4.33 -27.17
C LEU A 14 26.11 -3.70 -26.54
N LEU A 15 26.10 -2.38 -26.36
CA LEU A 15 24.94 -1.66 -25.81
C LEU A 15 23.72 -1.77 -26.72
N THR A 16 23.90 -1.64 -28.05
CA THR A 16 22.79 -1.76 -29.00
C THR A 16 22.19 -3.17 -28.99
N ASN A 17 23.02 -4.22 -28.88
CA ASN A 17 22.55 -5.60 -28.84
C ASN A 17 21.82 -5.95 -27.52
N THR A 18 22.27 -5.36 -26.40
CA THR A 18 21.58 -5.54 -25.10
C THR A 18 20.23 -4.83 -25.00
N LEU A 19 20.03 -3.73 -25.73
CA LEU A 19 18.75 -3.02 -25.78
C LEU A 19 17.74 -3.66 -26.73
N SER A 20 18.19 -4.44 -27.73
CA SER A 20 17.31 -5.21 -28.64
C SER A 20 16.90 -6.59 -28.10
N ARG A 21 17.63 -7.14 -27.13
CA ARG A 21 17.23 -8.37 -26.44
C ARG A 21 16.30 -8.00 -25.29
N GLY A 22 14.99 -8.07 -25.53
CA GLY A 22 13.96 -7.90 -24.50
C GLY A 22 14.27 -8.71 -23.24
N PRO A 23 13.80 -8.26 -22.06
CA PRO A 23 14.20 -8.83 -20.78
C PRO A 23 13.89 -10.34 -20.72
N PRO A 24 14.71 -11.16 -20.01
CA PRO A 24 14.24 -12.47 -19.58
C PRO A 24 12.93 -12.23 -18.83
N THR A 25 11.92 -13.07 -19.06
CA THR A 25 10.56 -12.96 -18.53
C THR A 25 10.51 -12.63 -17.04
N THR A 26 10.62 -11.34 -16.71
CA THR A 26 10.21 -10.79 -15.44
C THR A 26 8.71 -10.77 -15.53
N SER A 27 8.05 -11.68 -14.81
CA SER A 27 6.60 -11.65 -14.63
C SER A 27 6.18 -10.19 -14.42
N PRO A 28 5.21 -9.67 -15.18
CA PRO A 28 4.80 -8.29 -15.05
C PRO A 28 4.49 -8.03 -13.58
N ILE A 29 5.13 -7.02 -12.98
CA ILE A 29 4.79 -6.55 -11.64
C ILE A 29 3.35 -6.05 -11.74
N GLN A 30 2.41 -6.92 -11.39
CA GLN A 30 0.98 -6.63 -11.42
C GLN A 30 0.69 -5.73 -10.21
N ILE A 31 0.66 -4.43 -10.45
CA ILE A 31 0.18 -3.47 -9.45
C ILE A 31 -1.35 -3.56 -9.47
N HIS A 32 -1.90 -4.23 -8.46
CA HIS A 32 -3.35 -4.28 -8.25
C HIS A 32 -3.74 -3.00 -7.52
N SER A 33 -4.27 -2.02 -8.26
CA SER A 33 -4.98 -0.90 -7.64
C SER A 33 -6.28 -1.45 -7.05
N THR A 34 -6.31 -1.69 -5.74
CA THR A 34 -7.56 -1.98 -5.03
C THR A 34 -8.43 -0.72 -5.08
N SER A 35 -9.70 -0.84 -5.43
CA SER A 35 -10.65 0.27 -5.24
C SER A 35 -10.54 0.76 -3.81
N ASP A 36 -10.40 2.08 -3.63
CA ASP A 36 -10.30 2.71 -2.32
C ASP A 36 -11.66 2.58 -1.59
N THR A 37 -11.88 1.43 -0.97
CA THR A 37 -13.09 1.13 -0.19
C THR A 37 -13.02 1.76 1.21
N SER A 38 -11.89 2.39 1.57
CA SER A 38 -11.73 3.15 2.82
C SER A 38 -12.76 4.28 2.95
N SER A 39 -13.11 4.88 1.81
CA SER A 39 -14.10 5.97 1.71
C SER A 39 -15.52 5.53 2.11
N SER A 40 -15.79 4.22 2.14
CA SER A 40 -17.09 3.65 2.57
C SER A 40 -17.20 3.48 4.09
N ILE A 41 -16.13 3.72 4.84
CA ILE A 41 -16.12 3.72 6.31
C ILE A 41 -16.33 5.19 6.76
N PRO A 42 -17.32 5.50 7.61
CA PRO A 42 -17.52 6.86 8.09
C PRO A 42 -16.34 7.34 8.94
N LEU A 43 -16.13 8.66 9.00
CA LEU A 43 -15.16 9.25 9.92
C LEU A 43 -15.64 9.12 11.37
N PHE A 44 -14.70 8.94 12.30
CA PHE A 44 -15.00 8.71 13.71
C PHE A 44 -14.17 9.61 14.61
N ASP A 45 -14.86 10.47 15.36
CA ASP A 45 -14.25 11.43 16.28
C ASP A 45 -14.31 10.96 17.74
N GLY A 46 -15.15 9.95 18.01
CA GLY A 46 -15.34 9.38 19.36
C GLY A 46 -16.39 10.10 20.19
N THR A 47 -17.31 10.82 19.55
CA THR A 47 -18.44 11.46 20.26
C THR A 47 -19.42 10.42 20.79
N PRO A 48 -20.17 10.70 21.88
CA PRO A 48 -21.10 9.73 22.48
C PRO A 48 -22.26 9.31 21.56
N GLN A 49 -22.49 10.04 20.46
CA GLN A 49 -23.46 9.68 19.42
C GLN A 49 -22.92 8.64 18.43
N GLN A 50 -21.61 8.47 18.36
CA GLN A 50 -20.96 7.50 17.48
C GLN A 50 -20.68 6.21 18.25
N SER A 51 -21.02 5.07 17.63
CA SER A 51 -20.73 3.76 18.19
C SER A 51 -19.43 3.22 17.62
N ALA A 52 -18.45 2.95 18.50
CA ALA A 52 -17.22 2.27 18.12
C ALA A 52 -17.50 0.85 17.59
N HIS A 53 -18.50 0.16 18.14
CA HIS A 53 -18.90 -1.18 17.70
C HIS A 53 -19.39 -1.18 16.24
N GLU A 54 -20.19 -0.19 15.85
CA GLU A 54 -20.67 -0.06 14.47
C GLU A 54 -19.51 0.22 13.50
N LEU A 55 -18.55 1.05 13.92
CA LEU A 55 -17.35 1.30 13.14
C LEU A 55 -16.53 0.02 12.93
N ILE A 56 -16.25 -0.71 14.01
CA ILE A 56 -15.50 -1.98 13.97
C ILE A 56 -16.21 -2.98 13.04
N THR A 57 -17.51 -3.18 13.23
CA THR A 57 -18.32 -4.08 12.40
C THR A 57 -18.24 -3.70 10.92
N GLN A 58 -18.32 -2.42 10.59
CA GLN A 58 -18.25 -1.94 9.21
C GLN A 58 -16.85 -2.11 8.61
N VAL A 59 -15.80 -1.84 9.39
CA VAL A 59 -14.40 -2.06 9.00
C VAL A 59 -14.19 -3.54 8.66
N GLU A 60 -14.58 -4.44 9.55
CA GLU A 60 -14.42 -5.89 9.35
C GLU A 60 -15.21 -6.41 8.14
N ARG A 61 -16.44 -5.92 7.96
CA ARG A 61 -17.27 -6.26 6.80
C ARG A 61 -16.59 -5.87 5.49
N ILE A 62 -16.05 -4.65 5.42
CA ILE A 62 -15.37 -4.17 4.21
C ILE A 62 -14.03 -4.89 4.02
N ALA A 63 -13.28 -5.11 5.09
CA ALA A 63 -12.03 -5.87 5.07
C ALA A 63 -12.25 -7.28 4.51
N ALA A 64 -13.30 -7.98 4.93
CA ALA A 64 -13.66 -9.29 4.42
C ALA A 64 -14.02 -9.26 2.93
N LEU A 65 -14.82 -8.28 2.49
CA LEU A 65 -15.23 -8.12 1.09
C LEU A 65 -14.07 -7.74 0.16
N ALA A 66 -13.14 -6.94 0.65
CA ALA A 66 -11.98 -6.47 -0.11
C ALA A 66 -10.74 -7.35 0.11
N HIS A 67 -10.86 -8.43 0.89
CA HIS A 67 -9.78 -9.34 1.27
C HIS A 67 -8.54 -8.61 1.82
N TRP A 68 -8.77 -7.63 2.70
CA TRP A 68 -7.69 -6.89 3.35
C TRP A 68 -6.90 -7.80 4.31
N THR A 69 -5.59 -7.59 4.34
CA THR A 69 -4.74 -8.18 5.38
C THR A 69 -5.02 -7.50 6.72
N PRO A 70 -4.77 -8.17 7.87
CA PRO A 70 -4.96 -7.57 9.19
C PRO A 70 -4.25 -6.22 9.36
N SER A 71 -3.03 -6.09 8.84
CA SER A 71 -2.27 -4.85 8.87
C SER A 71 -2.89 -3.75 7.99
N LEU A 72 -3.42 -4.09 6.81
CA LEU A 72 -4.15 -3.13 5.98
C LEU A 72 -5.47 -2.69 6.62
N THR A 73 -6.17 -3.62 7.27
CA THR A 73 -7.40 -3.33 8.02
C THR A 73 -7.14 -2.31 9.13
N LEU A 74 -6.07 -2.51 9.92
CA LEU A 74 -5.69 -1.57 10.97
C LEU A 74 -5.37 -0.18 10.42
N VAL A 75 -4.50 -0.09 9.40
CA VAL A 75 -4.12 1.19 8.79
C VAL A 75 -5.35 1.91 8.24
N THR A 76 -6.25 1.16 7.59
CA THR A 76 -7.46 1.73 7.02
C THR A 76 -8.42 2.21 8.11
N ALA A 77 -8.62 1.44 9.19
CA ALA A 77 -9.43 1.85 10.32
C ALA A 77 -8.88 3.13 10.99
N ALA A 78 -7.56 3.15 11.25
CA ALA A 78 -6.87 4.30 11.83
C ALA A 78 -6.98 5.55 10.96
N SER A 79 -6.97 5.40 9.63
CA SER A 79 -7.12 6.52 8.68
C SER A 79 -8.48 7.24 8.78
N ARG A 80 -9.49 6.57 9.35
CA ARG A 80 -10.85 7.13 9.51
C ARG A 80 -11.08 7.77 10.87
N LEU A 81 -10.10 7.67 11.78
CA LEU A 81 -10.14 8.37 13.06
C LEU A 81 -9.85 9.86 12.84
N THR A 82 -10.63 10.70 13.52
CA THR A 82 -10.46 12.16 13.55
C THR A 82 -10.53 12.66 15.00
N GLY A 83 -10.12 13.91 15.22
CA GLY A 83 -10.16 14.60 16.51
C GLY A 83 -9.66 13.74 17.66
N SER A 84 -10.48 13.64 18.71
CA SER A 84 -10.09 12.99 19.97
C SER A 84 -9.73 11.51 19.78
N ALA A 85 -10.42 10.80 18.88
CA ALA A 85 -10.12 9.39 18.58
C ALA A 85 -8.76 9.23 17.89
N LYS A 86 -8.40 10.15 16.99
CA LYS A 86 -7.09 10.15 16.34
C LYS A 86 -5.96 10.47 17.32
N ASP A 87 -6.20 11.44 18.21
CA ASP A 87 -5.23 11.80 19.25
C ASP A 87 -4.99 10.62 20.21
N TRP A 88 -6.06 9.94 20.61
CA TRP A 88 -5.97 8.71 21.40
C TRP A 88 -5.18 7.62 20.68
N HIS A 89 -5.47 7.38 19.39
CA HIS A 89 -4.74 6.38 18.61
C HIS A 89 -3.25 6.72 18.47
N SER A 90 -2.91 8.00 18.34
CA SER A 90 -1.51 8.44 18.26
C SER A 90 -0.76 8.19 19.58
N ALA A 91 -1.42 8.44 20.72
CA ALA A 91 -0.83 8.28 22.05
C ALA A 91 -0.79 6.82 22.54
N TYR A 92 -1.81 6.02 22.23
CA TYR A 92 -1.99 4.68 22.78
C TYR A 92 -2.22 3.61 21.71
N GLY A 93 -2.84 3.93 20.59
CA GLY A 93 -3.16 2.95 19.53
C GLY A 93 -1.94 2.50 18.73
N SER A 94 -0.92 3.36 18.62
CA SER A 94 0.31 3.12 17.83
C SER A 94 1.16 1.94 18.31
N GLN A 95 0.90 1.41 19.51
CA GLN A 95 1.56 0.21 20.02
C GLN A 95 1.05 -1.09 19.39
N TYR A 96 -0.11 -1.06 18.71
CA TYR A 96 -0.68 -2.21 18.02
C TYR A 96 -0.32 -2.14 16.54
N ASP A 97 0.27 -3.20 16.00
CA ASP A 97 0.71 -3.28 14.60
C ASP A 97 -0.18 -4.15 13.70
N THR A 98 -1.13 -4.89 14.30
CA THR A 98 -2.07 -5.77 13.59
C THR A 98 -3.50 -5.59 14.08
N TRP A 99 -4.47 -5.82 13.19
CA TRP A 99 -5.87 -5.95 13.55
C TRP A 99 -6.13 -7.37 14.07
N GLU A 100 -6.17 -7.53 15.39
CA GLU A 100 -6.59 -8.79 16.01
C GLU A 100 -8.12 -8.85 16.06
N GLN A 101 -8.69 -9.99 15.66
CA GLN A 101 -10.14 -10.28 15.72
C GLN A 101 -10.52 -10.89 17.06
#